data_AF-A0A354WA05-F1
#
_entry.id   AF-A0A354WA05-F1
#
_cell.length_a   1.000
_cell.length_b   1.000
_cell.length_c   1.000
_cell.angle_alpha   90.00
_cell.angle_beta   90.00
_cell.angle_gamma   90.00
#
_symmetry.space_group_name_H-M   'P 1'
#
loop_
_entity.id
_entity.type
_entity.pdbx_description
1 polymer ?
#
loop_
_entity_poly.entity_id
_entity_poly.type
_entity_poly.pdbx_seq_one_letter_code
_entity_poly.pdbx_strand_id
1 'polypeptide(L)' 'METMLNIEYLTSQDGEAIAVVIPIALWRQLLPDEESSLEELGEAVEDYCLNKAMNEAVNTPLL' A
#
# COMPACT_ATOMS: atom_id res chain seq x y z
N MET A 1 -2.01 -24.90 4.60
CA MET A 1 -2.11 -24.56 3.16
C MET A 1 -1.50 -23.18 3.04
N GLU A 2 -0.34 -23.07 2.37
CA GLU A 2 0.27 -21.76 2.12
C GLU A 2 -0.68 -20.96 1.24
N THR A 3 -1.27 -19.89 1.79
CA THR A 3 -1.97 -18.89 0.99
C THR A 3 -0.93 -18.15 0.18
N MET A 4 -0.67 -18.63 -1.03
CA MET A 4 0.11 -17.90 -2.02
C MET A 4 -0.59 -16.57 -2.21
N LEU A 5 0.06 -15.48 -1.78
CA LEU A 5 -0.59 -14.17 -1.68
C LEU A 5 -0.92 -13.55 -3.04
N ASN A 6 -0.49 -14.17 -4.16
CA ASN A 6 -0.77 -13.78 -5.55
C ASN A 6 -0.75 -12.26 -5.76
N ILE A 7 0.24 -11.59 -5.16
CA ILE A 7 0.49 -10.18 -5.34
C ILE A 7 1.35 -10.06 -6.60
N GLU A 8 0.86 -9.31 -7.58
CA GLU A 8 1.57 -9.08 -8.85
C GLU A 8 1.96 -7.61 -8.97
N TYR A 9 3.10 -7.35 -9.62
CA TYR A 9 3.56 -6.00 -9.89
C TYR A 9 3.39 -5.69 -11.38
N LEU A 10 2.74 -4.56 -11.67
CA LEU A 10 2.72 -4.00 -13.01
C LEU A 10 3.98 -3.17 -13.20
N THR A 11 4.72 -3.45 -14.26
CA THR A 11 5.95 -2.73 -14.60
C THR A 11 5.73 -1.81 -15.79
N SER A 12 6.40 -0.67 -15.80
CA SER A 12 6.52 0.20 -16.96
C SER A 12 7.26 -0.49 -18.10
N GLN A 13 7.29 0.14 -19.27
CA GLN A 13 8.08 -0.34 -20.41
C GLN A 13 9.59 -0.36 -20.12
N ASP A 14 10.03 0.45 -19.15
CA ASP A 14 11.42 0.54 -18.70
C ASP A 14 11.74 -0.48 -17.58
N GLY A 15 10.76 -1.29 -17.17
CA GLY A 15 10.90 -2.32 -16.14
C GLY A 15 10.74 -1.83 -14.71
N GLU A 16 10.38 -0.56 -14.50
CA GLU A 16 10.11 -0.01 -13.17
C GLU A 16 8.72 -0.41 -12.67
N ALA A 17 8.60 -0.85 -11.42
CA ALA A 17 7.29 -1.18 -10.85
C ALA A 17 6.45 0.09 -10.68
N ILE A 18 5.27 0.11 -11.30
CA ILE A 18 4.36 1.28 -11.30
C ILE A 18 3.06 1.05 -10.53
N ALA A 19 2.66 -0.21 -10.34
CA ALA A 19 1.48 -0.55 -9.58
C ALA A 19 1.57 -1.97 -9.02
N VAL A 20 0.72 -2.27 -8.04
CA VAL A 20 0.57 -3.60 -7.45
C VAL A 20 -0.88 -4.07 -7.59
N VAL A 21 -1.06 -5.31 -8.01
CA VAL A 21 -2.35 -5.99 -8.06
C VAL A 21 -2.47 -6.81 -6.79
N ILE A 22 -3.41 -6.41 -5.93
CA ILE A 22 -3.70 -7.10 -4.67
C ILE A 22 -5.02 -7.86 -4.83
N PRO A 23 -5.05 -9.19 -4.60
CA PRO A 23 -6.30 -9.94 -4.59
C PRO A 23 -7.31 -9.34 -3.61
N ILE A 24 -8.57 -9.23 -4.04
CA ILE A 24 -9.64 -8.57 -3.26
C ILE A 24 -9.81 -9.16 -1.84
N ALA A 25 -9.54 -10.45 -1.67
CA ALA A 25 -9.62 -11.12 -0.38
C ALA A 25 -8.53 -10.66 0.61
N LEU A 26 -7.35 -10.26 0.11
CA LEU A 26 -6.28 -9.65 0.91
C LEU A 26 -6.52 -8.16 1.11
N TRP A 27 -7.00 -7.47 0.07
CA TRP A 27 -7.39 -6.07 0.14
C TRP A 27 -8.39 -5.81 1.27
N ARG A 28 -9.45 -6.62 1.34
CA ARG A 28 -10.48 -6.57 2.40
C ARG A 28 -9.97 -6.92 3.80
N GLN A 29 -8.79 -7.53 3.94
CA GLN A 29 -8.18 -7.76 5.26
C GLN A 29 -7.36 -6.54 5.71
N LEU A 30 -6.78 -5.80 4.76
CA LEU A 30 -6.02 -4.58 5.04
C LEU A 30 -6.97 -3.40 5.32
N LEU A 31 -8.07 -3.32 4.57
CA LEU A 31 -9.10 -2.31 4.69
C LEU A 31 -10.45 -3.01 4.86
N PRO A 32 -10.81 -3.37 6.12
CA PRO A 32 -11.97 -4.21 6.42
C PRO A 32 -13.33 -3.55 6.20
N ASP A 33 -13.39 -2.23 5.99
CA ASP A 33 -14.63 -1.48 5.83
C ASP A 33 -14.71 -0.73 4.49
N GLU A 34 -15.87 -0.95 3.85
CA GLU A 34 -16.58 -0.10 2.89
C GLU A 34 -16.20 -0.11 1.40
N GLU A 35 -17.23 0.13 0.59
CA GLU A 35 -17.16 0.70 -0.75
C GLU A 35 -16.51 2.10 -0.69
N SER A 36 -15.28 2.19 -0.18
CA SER A 36 -14.58 3.46 -0.06
C SER A 36 -14.39 4.04 -1.45
N SER A 37 -14.78 5.29 -1.61
CA SER A 37 -14.52 6.03 -2.83
C SER A 37 -13.01 6.05 -3.12
N LEU A 38 -12.64 6.24 -4.39
CA LEU A 38 -11.22 6.36 -4.77
C LEU A 38 -10.53 7.51 -4.00
N GLU A 39 -11.30 8.53 -3.62
CA GLU A 39 -10.87 9.67 -2.81
C GLU A 39 -10.49 9.26 -1.38
N GLU A 40 -11.38 8.54 -0.68
CA GLU A 40 -11.11 8.04 0.68
C GLU A 40 -9.94 7.04 0.70
N LEU A 41 -9.80 6.24 -0.37
CA LEU A 41 -8.64 5.37 -0.52
C LEU A 41 -7.33 6.18 -0.69
N GLY A 42 -7.38 7.25 -1.47
CA GLY A 42 -6.26 8.17 -1.64
C GLY A 42 -5.82 8.77 -0.31
N GLU A 43 -6.77 9.30 0.46
CA GLU A 43 -6.51 9.87 1.79
C GLU A 43 -5.92 8.84 2.75
N ALA A 44 -6.47 7.62 2.81
CA ALA A 44 -5.96 6.56 3.68
C ALA A 44 -4.53 6.13 3.31
N VAL A 45 -4.20 6.09 2.01
CA VAL A 45 -2.85 5.77 1.53
C VAL A 45 -1.88 6.91 1.85
N GLU A 46 -2.29 8.16 1.66
CA GLU A 46 -1.48 9.34 2.01
C GLU A 46 -1.18 9.38 3.51
N ASP A 47 -2.20 9.22 4.36
CA ASP A 47 -2.06 9.17 5.81
C ASP A 47 -1.12 8.04 6.25
N TYR A 48 -1.25 6.86 5.64
CA TYR A 48 -0.34 5.75 5.92
C TYR A 48 1.11 6.10 5.55
N CYS A 49 1.34 6.68 4.37
CA CYS A 49 2.68 7.05 3.90
C CYS A 49 3.30 8.15 4.77
N LEU A 50 2.52 9.18 5.14
CA LEU A 50 2.97 10.26 6.01
C LEU A 50 3.34 9.75 7.40
N ASN A 51 2.48 8.91 7.99
CA ASN A 51 2.75 8.30 9.28
C ASN A 51 3.98 7.37 9.24
N LYS A 52 4.18 6.63 8.15
CA LYS A 52 5.38 5.80 7.97
C LYS A 52 6.65 6.64 7.85
N ALA A 53 6.62 7.69 7.03
CA ALA A 53 7.74 8.62 6.89
C ALA A 53 8.10 9.30 8.22
N MET A 54 7.09 9.67 9.03
CA MET A 54 7.31 10.18 10.37
C MET A 54 7.95 9.13 11.30
N ASN A 55 7.48 7.88 11.30
CA ASN A 55 8.07 6.81 12.11
C ASN A 55 9.51 6.47 11.69
N GLU A 56 9.82 6.53 10.40
CA GLU A 56 11.18 6.36 9.89
C GLU A 56 12.08 7.54 10.31
N ALA A 57 11.55 8.76 10.31
CA ALA A 57 12.24 9.95 10.76
C ALA A 57 12.61 9.92 12.27
N VAL A 58 11.82 9.23 13.10
CA VAL A 58 12.14 9.05 14.54
C VAL A 58 13.46 8.30 14.74
N ASN A 59 13.86 7.43 13.80
CA ASN A 59 15.08 6.64 13.90
C ASN A 59 16.28 7.28 13.20
N THR A 60 16.10 8.42 12.53
CA THR A 60 17.22 9.18 11.96
C THR A 60 17.86 10.06 13.04
N PRO A 61 19.19 10.02 13.20
CA PRO A 61 19.89 10.96 14.07
C PRO A 61 19.58 12.39 13.63
N LEU A 62 19.16 13.22 14.57
CA LEU A 62 19.11 14.66 14.35
C LEU A 62 20.55 15.14 14.10
N LEU A 63 20.79 15.72 12.92
CA LEU A 63 22.06 16.36 12.57
C LEU A 63 22.34 17.57 13.48
#